data_AF-A0A8X6LV53-F1
#
_entry.id   AF-A0A8X6LV53-F1
#
_cell.length_a   1.000
_cell.length_b   1.000
_cell.length_c   1.000
_cell.angle_alpha   90.00
_cell.angle_beta   90.00
_cell.angle_gamma   90.00
#
_symmetry.space_group_name_H-M   'P 1'
#
loop_
_entity.id
_entity.type
_entity.pdbx_description
1 polymer ?
#
loop_
_entity_poly.entity_id
_entity_poly.type
_entity_poly.pdbx_seq_one_letter_code
_entity_poly.pdbx_strand_id
1 'polypeptide(L)'
;MPLRRTEVKSFALSSGMQSITIPNAFIGLVPARLIMGMVSNTAYNGDFSNNPFNFKHYDLSYLCLLDGNRMIPSKPYQPKFDTSNSYSRCYMSLFTDLGRYHKDQDINISYSEYKDGYTLLAIDLTPDLSADGMHDSSYEIRIWLWIFALVRHYRNG
;
A
#
# COMPACT_ATOMS: atom_id res chain seq x y z
N MET A 1 9.95 -10.46 25.60
CA MET A 1 9.13 -9.96 24.48
C MET A 1 9.85 -10.25 23.19
N PRO A 2 9.23 -10.86 22.18
CA PRO A 2 9.83 -10.98 20.86
C PRO A 2 10.07 -9.58 20.26
N LEU A 3 11.24 -9.36 19.67
CA LEU A 3 11.60 -8.09 19.04
C LEU A 3 10.95 -8.03 17.65
N ARG A 4 10.00 -7.10 17.44
CA ARG A 4 9.45 -6.82 16.10
C ARG A 4 10.43 -5.92 15.34
N ARG A 5 10.97 -6.42 14.23
CA ARG A 5 11.84 -5.64 13.33
C ARG A 5 11.00 -4.90 12.29
N THR A 6 11.27 -3.61 12.11
CA THR A 6 10.74 -2.80 11.01
C THR A 6 11.82 -2.59 9.96
N GLU A 7 11.47 -2.71 8.70
CA GLU A 7 12.35 -2.42 7.56
C GLU A 7 11.62 -1.47 6.60
N VAL A 8 12.35 -0.49 6.08
CA VAL A 8 11.86 0.43 5.05
C VAL A 8 12.62 0.14 3.76
N LYS A 9 11.87 -0.05 2.68
CA LYS A 9 12.42 -0.23 1.33
C LYS A 9 11.84 0.80 0.38
N SER A 10 12.71 1.41 -0.41
CA SER A 10 12.37 2.44 -1.37
C SER A 10 12.66 1.94 -2.77
N PHE A 11 11.74 2.20 -3.71
CA PHE A 11 11.90 1.85 -5.12
C PHE A 11 11.70 3.10 -5.96
N ALA A 12 12.66 3.37 -6.86
CA ALA A 12 12.54 4.48 -7.79
C ALA A 12 11.64 4.09 -8.97
N LEU A 13 10.63 4.90 -9.25
CA LEU A 13 9.69 4.72 -10.36
C LEU A 13 9.95 5.80 -11.41
N SER A 14 10.04 5.40 -12.68
CA SER A 14 10.17 6.34 -13.79
C SER A 14 8.83 7.01 -14.12
N SER A 15 8.88 8.27 -14.52
CA SER A 15 7.70 9.01 -14.99
C SER A 15 7.10 8.38 -16.25
N GLY A 16 5.78 8.46 -16.41
CA GLY A 16 5.05 7.93 -17.56
C GLY A 16 4.81 6.43 -17.56
N MET A 17 5.27 5.72 -16.53
CA MET A 17 5.06 4.28 -16.38
C MET A 17 3.60 3.98 -16.04
N GLN A 18 3.00 3.05 -16.78
CA GLN A 18 1.60 2.64 -16.58
C GLN A 18 1.46 1.42 -15.68
N SER A 19 2.51 0.62 -15.50
CA SER A 19 2.49 -0.58 -14.67
C SER A 19 3.91 -0.90 -14.21
N ILE A 20 4.05 -1.40 -12.99
CA ILE A 20 5.32 -1.85 -12.43
C ILE A 20 5.15 -3.18 -11.71
N THR A 21 6.16 -4.03 -11.77
CA THR A 21 6.27 -5.23 -10.92
C THR A 21 7.55 -5.09 -10.12
N ILE A 22 7.46 -5.29 -8.80
CA ILE A 22 8.61 -5.22 -7.88
C ILE A 22 8.90 -6.66 -7.41
N PRO A 23 9.75 -7.41 -8.14
CA PRO A 23 10.05 -8.78 -7.76
C PRO A 23 10.85 -8.80 -6.45
N ASN A 24 10.62 -9.83 -5.62
CA ASN A 24 11.38 -10.08 -4.39
C ASN A 24 11.48 -8.85 -3.46
N ALA A 25 10.38 -8.10 -3.30
CA ALA A 25 10.38 -6.94 -2.41
C ALA A 25 10.76 -7.30 -0.97
N PHE A 26 10.56 -8.55 -0.55
CA PHE A 26 11.06 -9.11 0.70
C PHE A 26 11.98 -10.30 0.38
N ILE A 27 13.12 -10.37 1.05
CA ILE A 27 14.07 -11.48 0.94
C ILE A 27 14.15 -12.10 2.33
N GLY A 28 13.76 -13.36 2.46
CA GLY A 28 13.69 -14.07 3.74
C GLY A 28 12.32 -13.95 4.41
N LEU A 29 12.27 -13.51 5.66
CA LEU A 29 11.05 -13.41 6.45
C LEU A 29 10.07 -12.39 5.86
N VAL A 30 8.79 -12.77 5.79
CA VAL A 30 7.73 -11.85 5.39
C VAL A 30 7.26 -11.02 6.57
N PRO A 31 7.08 -9.71 6.38
CA PRO A 31 6.57 -8.88 7.46
C PRO A 31 5.14 -9.29 7.83
N ALA A 32 4.80 -9.19 9.10
CA ALA A 32 3.42 -9.35 9.56
C ALA A 32 2.46 -8.30 8.96
N ARG A 33 3.01 -7.14 8.58
CA ARG A 33 2.26 -5.99 8.09
C ARG A 33 3.07 -5.24 7.05
N LEU A 34 2.42 -4.88 5.95
CA LEU A 34 2.98 -4.00 4.93
C LEU A 34 2.26 -2.66 4.95
N ILE A 35 3.02 -1.57 4.90
CA ILE A 35 2.52 -0.22 4.65
C ILE A 35 3.22 0.32 3.40
N MET A 36 2.44 0.82 2.45
CA MET A 36 2.93 1.34 1.17
C MET A 36 2.42 2.77 0.97
N GLY A 37 3.29 3.62 0.44
CA GLY A 37 2.97 4.98 -0.01
C GLY A 37 3.88 5.40 -1.15
N MET A 38 3.44 6.39 -1.93
CA MET A 38 4.22 6.96 -3.01
C MET A 38 4.43 8.45 -2.77
N VAL A 39 5.66 8.91 -3.00
CA VAL A 39 6.06 10.31 -2.85
C VAL A 39 6.88 10.75 -4.05
N SER A 40 6.97 12.06 -4.31
CA SER A 40 7.83 12.54 -5.39
C SER A 40 9.30 12.32 -5.05
N ASN A 41 10.12 12.11 -6.06
CA ASN A 41 11.57 11.97 -5.87
C ASN A 41 12.19 13.22 -5.21
N THR A 42 11.66 14.41 -5.49
CA THR A 42 12.11 15.66 -4.84
C THR A 42 11.79 15.65 -3.33
N ALA A 43 10.59 15.22 -2.94
CA ALA A 43 10.20 15.12 -1.55
C ALA A 43 11.02 14.05 -0.81
N TYR A 44 11.24 12.89 -1.46
CA TYR A 44 12.06 11.81 -0.92
C TYR A 44 13.51 12.24 -0.66
N ASN A 45 14.11 13.01 -1.56
CA ASN A 45 15.48 13.50 -1.43
C ASN A 45 15.62 14.74 -0.52
N GLY A 46 14.54 15.18 0.13
CA GLY A 46 14.59 16.25 1.13
C GLY A 46 14.63 17.66 0.58
N ASP A 47 14.01 17.91 -0.58
CA ASP A 47 13.81 19.29 -1.06
C ASP A 47 12.98 20.09 -0.04
N PHE A 48 13.51 21.23 0.42
CA PHE A 48 12.89 22.05 1.47
C PHE A 48 11.51 22.62 1.10
N SER A 49 11.18 22.67 -0.19
CA SER A 49 9.88 23.16 -0.67
C SER A 49 8.82 22.04 -0.74
N ASN A 50 9.22 20.78 -0.54
CA ASN A 50 8.35 19.62 -0.67
C ASN A 50 8.21 18.86 0.65
N ASN A 51 7.02 18.31 0.89
CA ASN A 51 6.75 17.51 2.08
C ASN A 51 6.99 16.00 1.82
N PRO A 52 7.95 15.33 2.49
CA PRO A 52 8.20 13.89 2.34
C PRO A 52 7.08 12.99 2.86
N PHE A 53 6.09 13.54 3.58
CA PHE A 53 4.92 12.83 4.08
C PHE A 53 3.66 13.09 3.25
N ASN A 54 3.79 13.77 2.10
CA ASN A 54 2.69 13.94 1.14
C ASN A 54 2.61 12.71 0.23
N PHE A 55 1.89 11.69 0.68
CA PHE A 55 1.68 10.43 -0.02
C PHE A 55 0.61 10.58 -1.11
N LYS A 56 1.07 10.75 -2.34
CA LYS A 56 0.20 10.96 -3.51
C LYS A 56 -0.26 9.64 -4.10
N HIS A 57 -1.49 9.60 -4.59
CA HIS A 57 -2.03 8.41 -5.25
C HIS A 57 -1.51 8.18 -6.67
N TYR A 58 -1.03 9.22 -7.37
CA TYR A 58 -0.55 9.13 -8.76
C TYR A 58 -1.50 8.37 -9.70
N ASP A 59 -2.80 8.57 -9.51
CA ASP A 59 -3.88 7.86 -10.23
C ASP A 59 -3.73 6.33 -10.22
N LEU A 60 -3.20 5.78 -9.12
CA LEU A 60 -3.19 4.34 -8.87
C LEU A 60 -4.59 3.78 -9.12
N SER A 61 -4.68 2.80 -10.01
CA SER A 61 -5.96 2.19 -10.43
C SER A 61 -6.04 0.70 -10.12
N TYR A 62 -4.92 0.10 -9.71
CA TYR A 62 -4.83 -1.30 -9.34
C TYR A 62 -3.65 -1.56 -8.41
N LEU A 63 -3.84 -2.37 -7.37
CA LEU A 63 -2.77 -2.81 -6.48
C LEU A 63 -3.10 -4.17 -5.85
N CYS A 64 -2.14 -5.10 -5.92
CA CYS A 64 -2.14 -6.34 -5.17
C CYS A 64 -0.70 -6.76 -4.85
N LEU A 65 -0.56 -7.62 -3.85
CA LEU A 65 0.62 -8.43 -3.62
C LEU A 65 0.34 -9.80 -4.23
N LEU A 66 1.35 -10.46 -4.81
CA LEU A 66 1.24 -11.88 -5.12
C LEU A 66 2.18 -12.68 -4.24
N ASP A 67 1.69 -13.80 -3.72
CA ASP A 67 2.48 -14.82 -3.03
C ASP A 67 2.36 -16.11 -3.84
N GLY A 68 3.40 -16.44 -4.59
CA GLY A 68 3.30 -17.43 -5.68
C GLY A 68 2.15 -17.09 -6.65
N ASN A 69 1.11 -17.93 -6.65
CA ASN A 69 -0.08 -17.79 -7.50
C ASN A 69 -1.28 -17.15 -6.77
N ARG A 70 -1.12 -16.72 -5.52
CA ARG A 70 -2.18 -16.14 -4.70
C ARG A 70 -2.09 -14.62 -4.69
N MET A 71 -3.20 -13.93 -4.95
CA MET A 71 -3.30 -12.49 -4.73
C MET A 71 -3.65 -12.18 -3.26
N ILE A 72 -2.97 -11.19 -2.70
CA ILE A 72 -3.26 -10.62 -1.39
C ILE A 72 -3.46 -9.10 -1.54
N PRO A 73 -4.65 -8.58 -1.20
CA PRO A 73 -5.87 -9.33 -0.91
C PRO A 73 -6.39 -10.10 -2.13
N SER A 74 -7.25 -11.11 -1.91
CA SER A 74 -7.79 -11.99 -2.97
C SER A 74 -8.51 -11.23 -4.08
N LYS A 75 -9.19 -10.13 -3.73
CA LYS A 75 -9.65 -9.12 -4.67
C LYS A 75 -8.63 -7.98 -4.65
N PRO A 76 -7.95 -7.65 -5.76
CA PRO A 76 -7.06 -6.48 -5.84
C PRO A 76 -7.76 -5.19 -5.45
N TYR A 77 -7.00 -4.23 -4.95
CA TYR A 77 -7.48 -2.85 -4.82
C TYR A 77 -7.63 -2.25 -6.22
N GLN A 78 -8.73 -1.55 -6.46
CA GLN A 78 -8.99 -0.83 -7.72
C GLN A 78 -9.58 0.56 -7.43
N PRO A 79 -8.81 1.45 -6.79
CA PRO A 79 -9.32 2.75 -6.43
C PRO A 79 -9.55 3.64 -7.66
N LYS A 80 -10.50 4.56 -7.57
CA LYS A 80 -10.70 5.65 -8.52
C LYS A 80 -10.73 6.97 -7.77
N PHE A 81 -9.73 7.81 -8.02
CA PHE A 81 -9.57 9.12 -7.38
C PHE A 81 -10.23 10.26 -8.15
N ASP A 82 -10.95 9.93 -9.24
CA ASP A 82 -11.75 10.84 -10.03
C ASP A 82 -13.03 11.31 -9.30
N THR A 83 -13.98 11.89 -10.03
CA THR A 83 -15.26 12.39 -9.49
C THR A 83 -16.08 11.30 -8.80
N SER A 84 -15.87 10.02 -9.11
CA SER A 84 -16.53 8.91 -8.43
C SER A 84 -16.03 8.67 -7.01
N ASN A 85 -14.84 9.16 -6.65
CA ASN A 85 -14.19 8.99 -5.35
C ASN A 85 -14.31 7.56 -4.80
N SER A 86 -14.09 6.55 -5.64
CA SER A 86 -14.23 5.14 -5.29
C SER A 86 -12.91 4.56 -4.76
N TYR A 87 -12.48 4.97 -3.57
CA TYR A 87 -11.26 4.49 -2.89
C TYR A 87 -11.48 4.06 -1.42
N SER A 88 -12.74 3.87 -1.01
CA SER A 88 -13.17 3.46 0.33
C SER A 88 -12.44 2.24 0.87
N ARG A 89 -12.17 1.25 0.02
CA ARG A 89 -11.47 0.03 0.45
C ARG A 89 -10.01 0.29 0.79
N CYS A 90 -9.33 1.17 0.05
CA CYS A 90 -7.95 1.54 0.37
C CYS A 90 -7.92 2.39 1.66
N TYR A 91 -8.84 3.35 1.79
CA TYR A 91 -8.99 4.15 3.01
C TYR A 91 -9.25 3.27 4.24
N MET A 92 -10.20 2.33 4.14
CA MET A 92 -10.56 1.43 5.23
C MET A 92 -9.41 0.50 5.64
N SER A 93 -8.52 0.16 4.70
CA SER A 93 -7.37 -0.71 4.99
C SER A 93 -6.43 -0.06 6.01
N LEU A 94 -6.31 1.27 6.04
CA LEU A 94 -5.54 1.96 7.07
C LEU A 94 -6.02 1.66 8.49
N PHE A 95 -7.33 1.58 8.70
CA PHE A 95 -7.87 1.36 10.04
C PHE A 95 -7.86 -0.14 10.38
N THR A 96 -8.31 -0.95 9.44
CA THR A 96 -8.47 -2.40 9.63
C THR A 96 -7.13 -3.13 9.69
N ASP A 97 -6.24 -2.89 8.72
CA ASP A 97 -5.00 -3.67 8.59
C ASP A 97 -3.86 -3.13 9.46
N LEU A 98 -3.97 -1.90 9.97
CA LEU A 98 -3.14 -1.40 11.08
C LEU A 98 -3.67 -1.82 12.45
N GLY A 99 -4.82 -2.51 12.50
CA GLY A 99 -5.51 -2.93 13.72
C GLY A 99 -5.90 -1.75 14.63
N ARG A 100 -6.14 -0.59 14.03
CA ARG A 100 -6.63 0.64 14.66
C ARG A 100 -8.16 0.71 14.68
N TYR A 101 -8.83 -0.15 13.93
CA TYR A 101 -10.27 -0.27 13.91
C TYR A 101 -10.80 -0.58 15.32
N HIS A 102 -11.71 0.27 15.84
CA HIS A 102 -12.29 0.19 17.19
C HIS A 102 -11.31 0.35 18.37
N LYS A 103 -10.14 0.98 18.18
CA LYS A 103 -9.25 1.36 19.29
C LYS A 103 -9.29 2.87 19.51
N ASP A 104 -9.14 3.31 20.77
CA ASP A 104 -9.13 4.73 21.17
C ASP A 104 -7.96 5.57 20.59
N GLN A 105 -7.16 4.98 19.68
CA GLN A 105 -6.11 5.64 18.92
C GLN A 105 -6.49 5.62 17.45
N ASP A 106 -7.17 6.67 17.03
CA ASP A 106 -7.65 6.82 15.66
C ASP A 106 -6.58 7.41 14.74
N ILE A 107 -6.69 7.09 13.45
CA ILE A 107 -5.89 7.72 12.40
C ILE A 107 -6.66 8.98 12.00
N ASN A 108 -6.15 10.15 12.38
CA ASN A 108 -6.80 11.44 12.09
C ASN A 108 -6.62 11.86 10.62
N ILE A 109 -7.19 11.06 9.72
CA ILE A 109 -7.23 11.30 8.27
C ILE A 109 -8.69 11.08 7.85
N SER A 110 -9.35 12.12 7.36
CA SER A 110 -10.68 12.01 6.79
C SER A 110 -10.67 11.31 5.43
N TYR A 111 -11.84 10.86 4.99
CA TYR A 111 -11.99 10.25 3.67
C TYR A 111 -11.55 11.18 2.53
N SER A 112 -11.85 12.48 2.63
CA SER A 112 -11.42 13.48 1.65
C SER A 112 -9.92 13.74 1.68
N GLU A 113 -9.33 13.86 2.87
CA GLU A 113 -7.88 14.09 3.02
C GLU A 113 -7.07 12.91 2.48
N TYR A 114 -7.59 11.68 2.57
CA TYR A 114 -6.91 10.48 2.08
C TYR A 114 -6.38 10.62 0.65
N LYS A 115 -7.20 11.11 -0.28
CA LYS A 115 -6.77 11.31 -1.67
C LYS A 115 -5.88 12.55 -1.86
N ASP A 116 -5.91 13.50 -0.93
CA ASP A 116 -5.23 14.80 -1.05
C ASP A 116 -3.84 14.80 -0.37
N GLY A 117 -3.16 13.65 -0.36
CA GLY A 117 -1.79 13.53 0.14
C GLY A 117 -1.58 12.58 1.31
N TYR A 118 -2.59 11.79 1.66
CA TYR A 118 -2.53 10.79 2.72
C TYR A 118 -2.83 9.37 2.20
N THR A 119 -2.54 9.09 0.93
CA THR A 119 -2.82 7.81 0.27
C THR A 119 -1.77 6.77 0.65
N LEU A 120 -1.95 6.21 1.85
CA LEU A 120 -1.20 5.06 2.35
C LEU A 120 -2.07 3.80 2.29
N LEU A 121 -1.48 2.68 1.87
CA LEU A 121 -2.14 1.38 1.94
C LEU A 121 -1.49 0.54 3.03
N ALA A 122 -2.28 0.02 3.95
CA ALA A 122 -1.87 -1.05 4.85
C ALA A 122 -2.42 -2.40 4.37
N ILE A 123 -1.65 -3.47 4.59
CA ILE A 123 -2.06 -4.87 4.39
C ILE A 123 -1.57 -5.69 5.58
N ASP A 124 -2.49 -6.40 6.22
CA ASP A 124 -2.16 -7.43 7.20
C ASP A 124 -1.82 -8.72 6.44
N LEU A 125 -0.62 -9.25 6.70
CA LEU A 125 -0.10 -10.46 6.04
C LEU A 125 -0.20 -11.69 6.94
N THR A 126 -0.68 -11.55 8.18
CA THR A 126 -0.83 -12.67 9.09
C THR A 126 -1.94 -13.62 8.62
N PRO A 127 -1.78 -14.95 8.78
CA PRO A 127 -2.77 -15.93 8.34
C PRO A 127 -4.15 -15.72 8.93
N ASP A 128 -4.21 -15.18 10.15
CA ASP A 128 -5.42 -14.95 10.94
C ASP A 128 -5.88 -13.48 10.92
N LEU A 129 -5.21 -12.61 10.14
CA LEU A 129 -5.50 -11.17 10.06
C LEU A 129 -5.48 -10.49 11.44
N SER A 130 -4.56 -10.94 12.30
CA SER A 130 -4.40 -10.47 13.66
C SER A 130 -2.96 -10.00 13.92
N ALA A 131 -2.40 -9.16 13.03
CA ALA A 131 -1.06 -8.60 13.22
C ALA A 131 -0.87 -7.84 14.56
N ASP A 132 -1.96 -7.44 15.20
CA ASP A 132 -1.98 -6.83 16.54
C ASP A 132 -1.98 -7.83 17.70
N GLY A 133 -2.18 -9.13 17.43
CA GLY A 133 -2.05 -10.22 18.40
C GLY A 133 -0.59 -10.51 18.76
N MET A 134 -0.37 -11.10 19.94
CA MET A 134 0.94 -11.59 20.42
C MET A 134 1.34 -12.93 19.78
N HIS A 135 1.06 -13.14 18.49
CA HIS A 135 1.45 -14.36 17.79
C HIS A 135 2.70 -14.11 16.93
N ASP A 136 3.77 -14.86 17.22
CA ASP A 136 4.93 -15.00 16.34
C ASP A 136 4.59 -16.03 15.26
N SER A 137 3.85 -15.57 14.26
CA SER A 137 3.59 -16.37 13.07
C SER A 137 4.72 -16.08 12.08
N SER A 138 5.86 -16.75 12.27
CA SER A 138 6.95 -16.79 11.28
C SER A 138 6.52 -17.69 10.11
N TYR A 139 5.90 -17.10 9.08
CA TYR A 139 5.63 -17.77 7.80
C TYR A 139 6.61 -17.31 6.73
N GLU A 140 7.15 -18.27 5.99
CA GLU A 140 7.86 -18.00 4.75
C GLU A 140 6.81 -17.89 3.63
N ILE A 141 6.41 -16.66 3.32
CA ILE A 141 5.61 -16.32 2.15
C ILE A 141 6.57 -15.75 1.10
N ARG A 142 6.49 -16.16 -0.16
CA ARG A 142 7.38 -15.64 -1.20
C ARG A 142 6.58 -14.64 -2.02
N ILE A 143 6.57 -13.40 -1.55
CA ILE A 143 5.84 -12.31 -2.19
C ILE A 143 6.57 -11.85 -3.45
N TRP A 144 5.94 -12.06 -4.60
CA TRP A 144 6.24 -11.42 -5.87
C TRP A 144 5.23 -10.27 -6.07
N LEU A 145 5.62 -8.98 -6.01
CA LEU A 145 4.65 -7.93 -6.33
C LEU A 145 4.48 -7.79 -7.84
N TRP A 146 3.29 -8.06 -8.37
CA TRP A 146 2.89 -7.58 -9.70
C TRP A 146 1.83 -6.49 -9.56
N ILE A 147 2.14 -5.24 -9.96
CA ILE A 147 1.18 -4.12 -9.95
C ILE A 147 0.72 -3.87 -11.40
N PHE A 148 -0.47 -4.36 -11.75
CA PHE A 148 -1.08 -4.18 -13.07
C PHE A 148 -1.99 -2.96 -13.12
N ALA A 149 -1.52 -1.76 -13.47
CA ALA A 149 -2.45 -0.69 -13.85
C ALA A 149 -2.83 -0.85 -15.33
N LEU A 150 -4.12 -1.12 -15.60
CA LEU A 150 -4.70 -1.16 -16.94
C LEU A 150 -5.54 0.11 -17.14
N VAL A 151 -5.04 1.07 -17.93
CA VAL A 151 -5.86 2.16 -18.47
C VAL A 151 -6.32 1.75 -19.87
N ARG A 152 -7.60 1.46 -20.02
CA ARG A 152 -8.23 1.23 -21.34
C ARG A 152 -8.66 2.59 -21.90
N HIS A 153 -7.91 3.14 -22.84
CA HIS A 153 -8.39 4.27 -23.65
C HIS A 153 -9.27 3.75 -24.80
N TYR A 154 -10.50 4.25 -24.90
CA TYR A 154 -11.22 4.28 -26.17
C TYR A 154 -10.62 5.41 -27.01
N ARG A 155 -10.09 5.09 -28.19
CA ARG A 155 -9.83 6.09 -29.24
C ARG A 155 -11.15 6.34 -29.95
N ASN A 156 -11.68 7.56 -29.84
CA ASN A 156 -12.60 8.09 -30.83
C ASN A 156 -11.76 8.70 -31.96
N GLY A 157 -11.99 8.22 -33.17
CA GLY A 157 -11.30 8.58 -34.40
C GLY A 157 -11.46 7.46 -35.42
#